data_AF-A0A8C2HG75-F1
#
_entry.id   AF-A0A8C2HG75-F1
#
_cell.length_a   1.000
_cell.length_b   1.000
_cell.length_c   1.000
_cell.angle_alpha   90.00
_cell.angle_beta   90.00
_cell.angle_gamma   90.00
#
_symmetry.space_group_name_H-M   'P 1'
#
loop_
_entity.id
_entity.type
_entity.pdbx_description
1 polymer ?
#
loop_
_entity_poly.entity_id
_entity_poly.type
_entity_poly.pdbx_seq_one_letter_code
_entity_poly.pdbx_strand_id
1 'polypeptide(L)'
;MWRFKPKDILIAQIDRKNNMMTIFNDSADGRFRDRLKLDQTGSLIITNTRNTDSGLYQVYSSRTEMPLYTFNLTIYAPLPIPVITRDSSQCSSSSYCSLVCSAVNVSHVTLSWYKGNSLLSSISVSDLSISLSLPL
;
A
#
# COMPACT_ATOMS: atom_id res chain seq x y z
N MET A 1 -15.31 7.10 -18.25
CA MET A 1 -15.22 8.08 -17.15
C MET A 1 -14.68 7.37 -15.92
N TRP A 2 -13.63 7.88 -15.30
CA TRP A 2 -13.06 7.36 -14.06
C TRP A 2 -13.66 8.06 -12.86
N ARG A 3 -14.22 7.29 -11.92
CA ARG A 3 -14.76 7.78 -10.66
C ARG A 3 -14.04 7.16 -9.48
N PHE A 4 -13.84 7.95 -8.43
CA PHE A 4 -13.19 7.56 -7.19
C PHE A 4 -14.20 7.54 -6.03
N LYS A 5 -14.31 6.40 -5.34
CA LYS A 5 -15.25 6.17 -4.23
C LYS A 5 -14.60 6.49 -2.87
N PRO A 6 -15.39 6.75 -1.81
CA PRO A 6 -16.84 6.54 -1.69
C PRO A 6 -17.71 7.65 -2.27
N LYS A 7 -17.19 8.88 -2.36
CA LYS A 7 -17.93 10.08 -2.80
C LYS A 7 -18.31 10.10 -4.29
N ASP A 8 -18.00 9.04 -5.04
CA ASP A 8 -18.27 8.89 -6.48
C ASP A 8 -17.74 10.04 -7.36
N ILE A 9 -16.54 10.51 -7.05
CA ILE A 9 -15.98 11.72 -7.63
C ILE A 9 -15.42 11.43 -9.02
N LEU A 10 -15.85 12.17 -10.03
CA LEU A 10 -15.26 12.12 -11.36
C LEU A 10 -13.85 12.72 -11.33
N ILE A 11 -12.83 11.90 -11.62
CA ILE A 11 -11.43 12.31 -11.57
C ILE A 11 -10.80 12.45 -12.96
N ALA A 12 -11.30 11.69 -13.95
CA ALA A 12 -10.83 11.76 -15.33
C ALA A 12 -11.88 11.26 -16.32
N GLN A 13 -11.84 11.77 -17.55
CA GLN A 13 -12.73 11.34 -18.63
C GLN A 13 -12.02 11.38 -19.98
N ILE A 14 -12.39 10.42 -20.84
CA ILE A 14 -12.06 10.43 -22.26
C ILE A 14 -13.35 10.58 -23.06
N ASP A 15 -13.39 11.57 -23.94
CA ASP A 15 -14.41 11.75 -24.96
C ASP A 15 -13.82 11.33 -26.32
N ARG A 16 -14.18 10.12 -26.75
CA ARG A 16 -13.70 9.56 -28.01
C ARG A 16 -14.27 10.25 -29.25
N LYS A 17 -15.42 10.93 -29.15
CA LYS A 17 -16.01 11.63 -30.31
C LYS A 17 -15.21 12.90 -30.64
N ASN A 18 -14.83 13.63 -29.61
CA ASN A 18 -14.06 14.86 -29.73
C ASN A 18 -12.54 14.64 -29.58
N ASN A 19 -12.10 13.39 -29.44
CA ASN A 19 -10.72 13.00 -29.14
C ASN A 19 -10.10 13.79 -27.98
N MET A 20 -10.90 14.05 -26.94
CA MET A 20 -10.55 14.92 -25.83
C MET A 20 -10.37 14.11 -24.56
N MET A 21 -9.28 14.37 -23.84
CA MET A 21 -9.02 13.82 -22.51
C MET A 21 -9.09 14.94 -21.49
N THR A 22 -9.84 14.74 -20.42
CA THR A 22 -10.03 15.73 -19.35
C THR A 22 -9.63 15.12 -18.02
N ILE A 23 -8.79 15.82 -17.28
CA ILE A 23 -8.41 15.51 -15.90
C ILE A 23 -9.02 16.57 -14.99
N PHE A 24 -9.67 16.15 -13.91
CA PHE A 24 -10.28 17.06 -12.94
C PHE A 24 -9.34 17.23 -11.74
N ASN A 25 -8.32 18.07 -11.90
CA ASN A 25 -7.26 18.24 -10.90
C ASN A 25 -7.75 18.73 -9.52
N ASP A 26 -8.78 19.59 -9.50
CA ASP A 26 -9.35 20.14 -8.26
C ASP A 26 -10.45 19.25 -7.66
N SER A 27 -10.76 18.12 -8.31
CA SER A 27 -11.67 17.11 -7.76
C SER A 27 -11.03 16.35 -6.61
N ALA A 28 -11.86 15.63 -5.84
CA ALA A 28 -11.42 14.80 -4.72
C ALA A 28 -10.57 15.59 -3.71
N ASP A 29 -10.99 16.82 -3.42
CA ASP A 29 -10.33 17.72 -2.48
C ASP A 29 -8.86 18.02 -2.90
N GLY A 30 -8.57 18.02 -4.20
CA GLY A 30 -7.23 18.22 -4.77
C GLY A 30 -6.27 17.05 -4.56
N ARG A 31 -6.76 15.90 -4.08
CA ARG A 31 -5.96 14.71 -3.75
C ARG A 31 -5.04 14.29 -4.88
N PHE A 32 -5.52 14.30 -6.11
CA PHE A 32 -4.79 13.81 -7.28
C PHE A 32 -4.19 14.91 -8.17
N ARG A 33 -4.17 16.15 -7.66
CA ARG A 33 -3.70 17.32 -8.41
C ARG A 33 -2.33 17.06 -9.04
N ASP A 34 -2.25 17.30 -10.35
CA ASP A 34 -1.04 17.18 -11.18
C ASP A 34 -0.43 15.76 -11.26
N ARG A 35 -1.16 14.72 -10.80
CA ARG A 35 -0.67 13.33 -10.75
C ARG A 35 -1.40 12.36 -11.68
N LEU A 36 -2.59 12.72 -12.15
CA LEU A 36 -3.37 11.88 -13.07
C LEU A 36 -2.98 12.11 -14.52
N LYS A 37 -2.87 11.02 -15.27
CA LYS A 37 -2.77 11.02 -16.73
C LYS A 37 -3.74 10.00 -17.31
N LEU A 38 -4.23 10.25 -18.51
CA LEU A 38 -4.98 9.29 -19.31
C LEU A 38 -4.15 8.89 -20.51
N ASP A 39 -4.20 7.62 -20.88
CA ASP A 39 -3.74 7.16 -22.18
C ASP A 39 -4.89 7.22 -23.21
N GLN A 40 -4.56 7.00 -24.49
CA GLN A 40 -5.53 6.97 -25.58
C GLN A 40 -6.50 5.77 -25.49
N THR A 41 -6.13 4.70 -24.78
CA THR A 41 -6.98 3.52 -24.59
C THR A 41 -8.09 3.79 -23.57
N GLY A 42 -7.86 4.75 -22.66
CA GLY A 42 -8.71 5.09 -21.52
C GLY A 42 -8.16 4.62 -20.17
N SER A 43 -6.93 4.10 -20.11
CA SER A 43 -6.25 3.73 -18.87
C SER A 43 -5.88 4.97 -18.06
N LEU A 44 -6.16 4.91 -16.76
CA LEU A 44 -5.77 5.93 -15.80
C LEU A 44 -4.39 5.60 -15.24
N ILE A 45 -3.49 6.58 -15.30
CA ILE A 45 -2.15 6.50 -14.73
C ILE A 45 -2.10 7.50 -13.56
N ILE A 46 -1.74 7.01 -12.37
CA ILE A 46 -1.51 7.82 -11.18
C ILE A 46 0.00 7.83 -10.91
N THR A 47 0.60 9.01 -10.98
CA THR A 47 2.04 9.19 -10.72
C THR A 47 2.27 9.58 -9.25
N ASN A 48 3.46 9.27 -8.73
CA ASN A 48 3.86 9.57 -7.35
C ASN A 48 2.77 9.17 -6.34
N THR A 49 2.47 7.87 -6.32
CA THR A 49 1.39 7.28 -5.53
C THR A 49 1.63 7.42 -4.03
N ARG A 50 0.54 7.57 -3.27
CA ARG A 50 0.55 7.68 -1.81
C ARG A 50 -0.35 6.61 -1.20
N ASN A 51 -0.13 6.26 0.06
CA ASN A 51 -1.05 5.38 0.80
C ASN A 51 -2.49 5.92 0.78
N THR A 52 -2.61 7.24 0.88
CA THR A 52 -3.86 7.99 0.72
C THR A 52 -4.38 7.99 -0.70
N ASP A 53 -3.86 7.24 -1.67
CA ASP A 53 -4.47 7.03 -2.99
C ASP A 53 -5.20 5.67 -3.04
N SER A 54 -5.10 4.86 -2.00
CA SER A 54 -5.83 3.60 -1.89
C SER A 54 -7.35 3.86 -1.90
N GLY A 55 -8.08 2.94 -2.51
CA GLY A 55 -9.54 3.01 -2.60
C GLY A 55 -10.08 2.36 -3.87
N LEU A 56 -11.38 2.54 -4.07
CA LEU A 56 -12.11 1.94 -5.17
C LEU A 56 -12.23 2.92 -6.34
N TYR A 57 -11.78 2.46 -7.51
CA TYR A 57 -11.80 3.19 -8.76
C TYR A 57 -12.76 2.50 -9.72
N GLN A 58 -13.67 3.26 -10.31
CA GLN A 58 -14.71 2.71 -11.16
C GLN A 58 -14.72 3.39 -12.52
N VAL A 59 -14.91 2.59 -13.57
CA VAL A 59 -15.00 3.06 -14.95
C VAL A 59 -16.46 3.03 -15.38
N TYR A 60 -16.98 4.17 -15.80
CA TYR A 60 -18.33 4.33 -16.33
C TYR A 60 -18.33 4.65 -17.81
N SER A 61 -19.32 4.13 -18.52
CA SER A 61 -19.69 4.60 -19.86
C SER A 61 -20.65 5.78 -19.76
N SER A 62 -20.73 6.62 -20.79
CA SER A 62 -21.80 7.63 -20.87
C SER A 62 -23.18 7.00 -21.13
N ARG A 63 -23.24 5.72 -21.50
CA ARG A 63 -24.46 5.01 -21.86
C ARG A 63 -25.06 4.18 -20.73
N THR A 64 -24.30 3.95 -19.65
CA THR A 64 -24.69 3.03 -18.58
C THR A 64 -24.54 3.68 -17.23
N GLU A 65 -25.55 3.50 -16.37
CA GLU A 65 -25.49 3.92 -14.97
C GLU A 65 -24.68 2.96 -14.09
N MET A 66 -24.42 1.75 -14.59
CA MET A 66 -23.57 0.75 -13.92
C MET A 66 -22.10 0.95 -14.30
N PRO A 67 -21.16 0.70 -13.36
CA PRO A 67 -19.74 0.68 -13.67
C PRO A 67 -19.42 -0.50 -14.59
N LEU A 68 -18.64 -0.24 -15.65
CA LEU A 68 -18.09 -1.26 -16.54
C LEU A 68 -17.01 -2.08 -15.83
N TYR A 69 -16.16 -1.39 -15.07
CA TYR A 69 -15.05 -2.00 -14.34
C TYR A 69 -14.93 -1.36 -12.97
N THR A 70 -14.52 -2.17 -12.00
CA THR A 70 -14.24 -1.74 -10.63
C THR A 70 -12.87 -2.28 -10.24
N PHE A 71 -11.99 -1.40 -9.78
CA PHE A 71 -10.63 -1.70 -9.36
C PHE A 71 -10.47 -1.32 -7.90
N ASN A 72 -9.99 -2.24 -7.07
CA ASN A 72 -9.60 -1.95 -5.70
C ASN A 72 -8.09 -1.78 -5.64
N LEU A 73 -7.64 -0.55 -5.42
CA LEU A 73 -6.22 -0.21 -5.35
C LEU A 73 -5.79 -0.10 -3.89
N THR A 74 -4.77 -0.88 -3.51
CA THR A 74 -4.10 -0.79 -2.22
C THR A 74 -2.64 -0.41 -2.44
N ILE A 75 -2.20 0.69 -1.84
CA ILE A 75 -0.82 1.19 -1.92
C ILE A 75 -0.15 1.01 -0.57
N TYR A 76 0.94 0.25 -0.57
CA TYR A 76 1.77 0.00 0.61
C TYR A 76 2.91 1.00 0.71
N ALA A 77 3.19 1.46 1.93
CA ALA A 77 4.40 2.22 2.20
C ALA A 77 5.61 1.29 2.25
N PRO A 78 6.81 1.77 1.92
CA PRO A 78 8.05 1.02 2.16
C PRO A 78 8.16 0.62 3.62
N LEU A 79 8.60 -0.62 3.86
CA LEU A 79 8.81 -1.12 5.23
C LEU A 79 10.10 -0.54 5.83
N PRO A 80 10.10 -0.17 7.11
CA PRO A 80 11.32 0.18 7.83
C PRO A 80 12.22 -1.06 7.94
N ILE A 81 13.53 -0.81 7.96
CA ILE A 81 14.53 -1.86 8.14
C ILE A 81 14.37 -2.42 9.56
N PRO A 82 14.17 -3.74 9.73
CA PRO A 82 14.06 -4.33 11.05
C PRO A 82 15.40 -4.24 11.79
N VAL A 83 15.35 -3.96 13.08
CA VAL A 83 16.54 -3.85 13.93
C VAL A 83 16.72 -5.16 14.70
N ILE A 84 17.93 -5.72 14.61
CA ILE A 84 18.34 -6.88 15.38
C ILE A 84 19.12 -6.41 16.60
N THR A 85 18.60 -6.67 17.80
CA THR A 85 19.25 -6.37 19.07
C THR A 85 19.48 -7.64 19.87
N ARG A 86 20.52 -7.64 20.70
CA ARG A 86 20.72 -8.69 21.70
C ARG A 86 19.92 -8.32 22.95
N ASP A 87 19.06 -9.21 23.41
CA ASP A 87 18.42 -9.06 24.71
C ASP A 87 19.38 -9.58 25.79
N SER A 88 20.22 -8.68 26.30
CA SER A 88 21.23 -9.01 27.30
C SER A 88 20.71 -8.98 28.74
N SER A 89 19.44 -8.59 28.95
CA SER A 89 18.83 -8.50 30.29
C SER A 89 18.82 -9.85 31.02
N GLN A 90 18.96 -10.96 30.29
CA GLN A 90 18.95 -12.32 30.83
C GLN A 90 20.33 -13.01 30.87
N CYS A 91 21.38 -12.38 30.35
CA CYS A 91 22.69 -13.05 30.19
C CYS A 91 23.59 -12.97 31.44
N SER A 92 23.20 -12.24 32.48
CA SER A 92 23.99 -12.11 33.74
C SER A 92 23.70 -13.19 34.79
N SER A 93 22.63 -13.98 34.63
CA SER A 93 22.25 -15.05 35.59
C SER A 93 21.55 -16.28 34.99
N SER A 94 21.26 -16.30 33.68
CA SER A 94 20.57 -17.40 32.99
C SER A 94 21.29 -17.80 31.71
N SER A 95 21.42 -19.11 31.47
CA SER A 95 22.20 -19.72 30.38
C SER A 95 21.65 -19.54 28.96
N TYR A 96 20.68 -18.64 28.76
CA TYR A 96 20.05 -18.43 27.45
C TYR A 96 20.09 -16.94 27.09
N CYS A 97 20.76 -16.63 25.99
CA CYS A 97 20.73 -15.31 25.37
C CYS A 97 19.81 -15.37 24.15
N SER A 98 19.10 -14.29 23.84
CA SER A 98 18.24 -14.23 22.66
C SER A 98 18.59 -13.03 21.78
N LEU A 99 18.37 -13.19 20.48
CA LEU A 99 18.34 -12.10 19.52
C LEU A 99 16.90 -11.70 19.27
N VAL A 100 16.63 -10.41 19.28
CA VAL A 100 15.31 -9.84 19.02
C VAL A 100 15.36 -9.10 17.70
N CYS A 101 14.54 -9.54 16.75
CA CYS A 101 14.27 -8.81 15.52
C CYS A 101 13.01 -7.97 15.74
N SER A 102 13.10 -6.65 15.59
CA SER A 102 11.99 -5.73 15.84
C SER A 102 11.75 -4.79 14.68
N ALA A 103 10.48 -4.53 14.38
CA ALA A 103 10.05 -3.49 13.45
C ALA A 103 8.97 -2.65 14.14
N VAL A 104 9.12 -1.33 14.07
CA VAL A 104 8.20 -0.36 14.69
C VAL A 104 7.52 0.46 13.60
N ASN A 105 6.31 0.95 13.90
CA ASN A 105 5.54 1.80 13.00
C ASN A 105 5.18 1.11 11.67
N VAL A 106 4.86 -0.18 11.75
CA VAL A 106 4.45 -1.00 10.62
C VAL A 106 3.02 -1.50 10.80
N SER A 107 2.29 -1.65 9.68
CA SER A 107 0.98 -2.31 9.65
C SER A 107 1.09 -3.59 8.82
N HIS A 108 0.80 -4.74 9.42
CA HIS A 108 0.86 -6.08 8.81
C HIS A 108 2.23 -6.41 8.18
N VAL A 109 3.19 -6.84 9.01
CA VAL A 109 4.51 -7.30 8.56
C VAL A 109 4.76 -8.72 9.03
N THR A 110 5.50 -9.47 8.21
CA THR A 110 6.06 -10.76 8.58
C THR A 110 7.53 -10.60 8.90
N LEU A 111 7.93 -10.95 10.12
CA LEU A 111 9.34 -11.09 10.51
C LEU A 111 9.73 -12.55 10.46
N SER A 112 10.91 -12.83 9.90
CA SER A 112 11.42 -14.19 9.72
C SER A 112 12.90 -14.27 10.06
N TRP A 113 13.29 -15.31 10.80
CA TRP A 113 14.69 -15.68 11.01
C TRP A 113 15.13 -16.70 9.98
N TYR A 114 16.30 -16.49 9.36
CA TYR A 114 16.91 -17.42 8.41
C TYR A 114 18.31 -17.82 8.88
N LYS A 115 18.68 -19.08 8.64
CA LYS A 115 20.06 -19.58 8.71
C LYS A 115 20.45 -20.08 7.32
N GLY A 116 21.25 -19.29 6.61
CA GLY A 116 21.46 -19.50 5.17
C GLY A 116 20.12 -19.38 4.43
N ASN A 117 19.73 -20.44 3.72
CA ASN A 117 18.45 -20.51 3.00
C ASN A 117 17.32 -21.16 3.82
N SER A 118 17.58 -21.64 5.04
CA SER A 118 16.59 -22.33 5.87
C SER A 118 15.85 -21.34 6.79
N LEU A 119 14.51 -21.37 6.74
CA LEU A 119 13.65 -20.61 7.64
C LEU A 119 13.67 -21.26 9.04
N LEU A 120 13.99 -20.49 10.07
CA LEU A 120 14.02 -20.94 11.46
C LEU A 120 12.71 -20.64 12.20
N SER A 121 12.22 -19.41 12.07
CA SER A 121 11.01 -18.95 12.73
C SER A 121 10.40 -17.81 11.93
N SER A 122 9.07 -17.69 11.97
CA SER A 122 8.31 -16.67 11.26
C SER A 122 7.11 -16.26 12.09
N ILE A 123 6.85 -14.96 12.13
CA ILE A 123 5.68 -14.40 12.79
C ILE A 123 5.07 -13.31 11.91
N SER A 124 3.75 -13.33 11.76
CA SER A 124 2.97 -12.29 11.11
C SER A 124 2.01 -11.68 12.13
N VAL A 125 2.18 -10.41 12.46
CA VAL A 125 1.29 -9.70 13.40
C VAL A 125 0.86 -8.37 12.79
N SER A 126 -0.38 -7.99 13.11
CA SER A 126 -1.02 -6.75 12.68
C SER A 126 -0.77 -5.58 13.62
N ASP A 127 0.08 -5.74 14.64
CA ASP A 127 0.33 -4.77 15.71
C ASP A 127 1.44 -3.77 15.34
N LEU A 128 1.35 -2.55 15.87
CA LEU A 128 2.28 -1.43 15.60
C LEU A 128 3.75 -1.74 15.94
N SER A 129 3.98 -2.73 16.79
CA SER A 129 5.28 -3.26 17.17
C SER A 129 5.24 -4.78 17.10
N ILE A 130 6.08 -5.35 16.25
CA ILE A 130 6.27 -6.79 16.15
C ILE A 130 7.71 -7.13 16.52
N SER A 131 7.88 -8.13 17.39
CA SER A 131 9.20 -8.63 17.77
C SER A 131 9.25 -10.15 17.65
N LEU A 132 10.34 -10.65 17.09
CA LEU A 132 10.60 -12.08 16.95
C LEU A 132 11.92 -12.43 17.64
N SER A 133 11.85 -13.26 18.67
CA SER A 133 13.01 -13.73 19.40
C SER A 133 13.55 -15.03 18.82
N LEU A 134 14.89 -15.13 18.73
CA LEU A 134 15.61 -16.36 18.43
C LEU A 134 16.53 -16.68 19.62
N PRO A 135 16.33 -17.80 20.34
CA PRO A 135 17.26 -18.24 21.37
C PRO A 135 18.57 -18.72 20.74
N LEU A 136 19.70 -18.40 21.39
CA LEU A 136 21.06 -18.80 21.01
C LEU A 136 21.47 -20.13 21.68
#